data_AF-A0A7L3N8T4-F1
#
_entry.id   AF-A0A7L3N8T4-F1
#
_cell.length_a   1.000
_cell.length_b   1.000
_cell.length_c   1.000
_cell.angle_alpha   90.00
_cell.angle_beta   90.00
_cell.angle_gamma   90.00
#
_symmetry.space_group_name_H-M   'P 1'
#
loop_
_entity.id
_entity.type
_entity.pdbx_description
1 polymer ?
#
loop_
_entity_poly.entity_id
_entity_poly.type
_entity_poly.pdbx_seq_one_letter_code
_entity_poly.pdbx_strand_id
1 'polypeptide(L)'
;DLKKVPGNIPPDIVKLDLSHNKIRQLRAKEFEDVSELKILNLNSNGIAYIDPAAFSGLNNLEELDLSNNSLQNLEYGVLEDLYFLKILWLRENPWRCDYNIHYLFYWLKHHYNVHYSGLECKVPEEYKGWSVGKYVRSYYEECPKDKLPIYPETFDLDKEDEEWERHKEQSVQTVKKHGVIVTVIG
;
A
#
# COMPACT_ATOMS: atom_id res chain seq x y z
N ASP A 1 -18.14 16.60 -18.88
CA ASP A 1 -17.16 16.58 -17.79
C ASP A 1 -17.83 16.22 -16.47
N LEU A 2 -17.52 15.02 -15.96
CA LEU A 2 -17.95 14.55 -14.65
C LEU A 2 -17.17 15.26 -13.55
N LYS A 3 -17.85 15.62 -12.45
CA LYS A 3 -17.21 16.21 -11.26
C LYS A 3 -16.96 15.19 -10.14
N LYS A 4 -17.55 14.00 -10.26
CA LYS A 4 -17.53 12.88 -9.32
C LYS A 4 -17.70 11.58 -10.11
N VAL A 5 -17.39 10.45 -9.49
CA VAL A 5 -17.69 9.13 -10.06
C VAL A 5 -19.22 8.95 -10.11
N PRO A 6 -19.78 8.41 -11.22
CA PRO A 6 -21.22 8.14 -11.31
C PRO A 6 -21.60 6.94 -10.43
N GLY A 7 -22.75 7.01 -9.74
CA GLY A 7 -23.19 5.96 -8.82
C GLY A 7 -23.95 4.79 -9.47
N ASN A 8 -24.17 4.81 -10.78
CA ASN A 8 -24.97 3.81 -11.51
C ASN A 8 -24.08 2.98 -12.46
N ILE A 9 -22.90 2.60 -12.00
CA ILE A 9 -21.97 1.79 -12.77
C ILE A 9 -22.41 0.31 -12.67
N PRO A 10 -22.49 -0.44 -13.79
CA PRO A 10 -22.80 -1.87 -13.75
C PRO A 10 -21.78 -2.63 -12.89
N PRO A 11 -22.20 -3.55 -12.00
CA PRO A 11 -21.31 -4.22 -11.06
C PRO A 11 -20.35 -5.22 -11.73
N ASP A 12 -20.71 -5.71 -12.93
CA ASP A 12 -19.94 -6.66 -13.74
C ASP A 12 -18.94 -5.97 -14.70
N ILE A 13 -18.77 -4.64 -14.57
CA ILE A 13 -17.88 -3.89 -15.43
C ILE A 13 -16.41 -4.29 -15.21
N VAL A 14 -15.72 -4.61 -16.29
CA VAL A 14 -14.30 -5.02 -16.25
C VAL A 14 -13.35 -3.85 -16.49
N LYS A 15 -13.80 -2.83 -17.25
CA LYS A 15 -12.99 -1.66 -17.61
C LYS A 15 -13.83 -0.40 -17.46
N LEU A 16 -13.31 0.57 -16.72
CA LEU A 16 -13.96 1.84 -16.46
C LEU A 16 -13.04 2.98 -16.85
N ASP A 17 -13.45 3.74 -17.86
CA ASP A 17 -12.74 4.94 -18.30
C ASP A 17 -13.48 6.19 -17.81
N LEU A 18 -12.82 6.91 -16.89
CA LEU A 18 -13.24 8.19 -16.36
C LEU A 18 -12.24 9.30 -16.71
N SER A 19 -11.34 9.06 -17.66
CA SER A 19 -10.32 10.02 -18.06
C SER A 19 -10.91 11.32 -18.64
N HIS A 20 -10.12 12.39 -18.62
CA HIS A 20 -10.49 13.69 -19.20
C HIS A 20 -11.78 14.29 -18.61
N ASN A 21 -12.00 14.08 -17.31
CA ASN A 21 -13.10 14.67 -16.57
C ASN A 21 -12.60 15.73 -15.57
N LYS A 22 -13.41 16.08 -14.58
CA LYS A 22 -13.14 17.12 -13.56
C LYS A 22 -13.32 16.55 -12.15
N ILE A 23 -12.98 15.28 -11.96
CA ILE A 23 -13.04 14.60 -10.67
C ILE A 23 -11.84 15.07 -9.84
N ARG A 24 -12.06 15.91 -8.83
CA ARG A 24 -10.96 16.51 -8.05
C ARG A 24 -10.54 15.71 -6.82
N GLN A 25 -11.40 14.79 -6.39
CA GLN A 25 -11.18 13.96 -5.21
C GLN A 25 -11.92 12.63 -5.37
N LEU A 26 -11.38 11.57 -4.78
CA LEU A 26 -12.06 10.29 -4.61
C LEU A 26 -12.38 10.11 -3.13
N ARG A 27 -13.62 9.74 -2.80
CA ARG A 27 -14.06 9.54 -1.41
C ARG A 27 -13.95 8.07 -1.04
N ALA A 28 -14.08 7.76 0.25
CA ALA A 28 -14.19 6.38 0.71
C ALA A 28 -15.27 5.61 -0.06
N LYS A 29 -14.97 4.36 -0.44
CA LYS A 29 -15.89 3.42 -1.09
C LYS A 29 -16.49 3.91 -2.42
N GLU A 30 -15.80 4.82 -3.12
CA GLU A 30 -16.30 5.39 -4.39
C GLU A 30 -16.48 4.32 -5.50
N PHE A 31 -15.84 3.15 -5.35
CA PHE A 31 -15.92 2.02 -6.29
C PHE A 31 -16.39 0.70 -5.63
N GLU A 32 -17.05 0.75 -4.47
CA GLU A 32 -17.41 -0.45 -3.68
C GLU A 32 -18.32 -1.43 -4.44
N ASP A 33 -19.16 -0.93 -5.36
CA ASP A 33 -20.12 -1.75 -6.12
C ASP A 33 -19.53 -2.41 -7.39
N VAL A 34 -18.27 -2.14 -7.75
CA VAL A 34 -17.64 -2.60 -9.00
C VAL A 34 -16.42 -3.49 -8.75
N SER A 35 -16.59 -4.52 -7.92
CA SER A 35 -15.50 -5.43 -7.49
C SER A 35 -14.85 -6.23 -8.62
N GLU A 36 -15.52 -6.40 -9.77
CA GLU A 36 -15.00 -7.11 -10.95
C GLU A 36 -14.07 -6.25 -11.83
N LEU A 37 -13.89 -4.98 -11.45
CA LEU A 37 -13.11 -4.03 -12.22
C LEU A 37 -11.62 -4.42 -12.28
N LYS A 38 -11.09 -4.49 -13.50
CA LYS A 38 -9.69 -4.82 -13.78
C LYS A 38 -8.87 -3.64 -14.27
N ILE A 39 -9.49 -2.69 -14.95
CA ILE A 39 -8.82 -1.51 -15.51
C ILE A 39 -9.60 -0.27 -15.12
N LEU A 40 -8.95 0.66 -14.42
CA LEU A 40 -9.50 1.95 -14.04
C LEU A 40 -8.64 3.07 -14.60
N ASN A 41 -9.22 3.85 -15.51
CA ASN A 41 -8.56 5.03 -16.06
C ASN A 41 -9.12 6.31 -15.44
N LEU A 42 -8.31 7.01 -14.66
CA LEU A 42 -8.62 8.29 -14.01
C LEU A 42 -7.70 9.42 -14.51
N ASN A 43 -7.03 9.21 -15.64
CA ASN A 43 -6.11 10.17 -16.24
C ASN A 43 -6.77 11.54 -16.49
N SER A 44 -6.02 12.63 -16.36
CA SER A 44 -6.48 13.98 -16.75
C SER A 44 -7.77 14.45 -16.04
N ASN A 45 -7.87 14.25 -14.72
CA ASN A 45 -9.04 14.67 -13.94
C ASN A 45 -8.79 15.86 -12.99
N GLY A 46 -7.52 16.14 -12.67
CA GLY A 46 -7.15 17.11 -11.65
C GLY A 46 -7.40 16.61 -10.23
N ILE A 47 -7.29 15.30 -10.00
CA ILE A 47 -7.40 14.68 -8.67
C ILE A 47 -6.26 15.19 -7.79
N ALA A 48 -6.59 15.81 -6.66
CA ALA A 48 -5.62 16.30 -5.69
C ALA A 48 -5.62 15.49 -4.39
N TYR A 49 -6.67 14.71 -4.15
CA TYR A 49 -6.86 13.92 -2.94
C TYR A 49 -7.55 12.58 -3.26
N ILE A 50 -7.06 11.51 -2.64
CA ILE A 50 -7.67 10.18 -2.71
C ILE A 50 -7.80 9.70 -1.27
N ASP A 51 -9.03 9.47 -0.83
CA ASP A 51 -9.30 8.90 0.48
C ASP A 51 -8.66 7.50 0.61
N PRO A 52 -8.08 7.14 1.76
CA PRO A 52 -7.48 5.81 1.97
C PRO A 52 -8.40 4.63 1.65
N ALA A 53 -9.72 4.79 1.81
CA ALA A 53 -10.70 3.76 1.50
C ALA A 53 -11.34 3.92 0.10
N ALA A 54 -10.82 4.81 -0.76
CA ALA A 54 -11.43 5.11 -2.06
C ALA A 54 -11.46 3.90 -3.00
N PHE A 55 -10.40 3.10 -3.00
CA PHE A 55 -10.28 1.90 -3.82
C PHE A 55 -10.65 0.62 -3.08
N SER A 56 -11.29 0.73 -1.91
CA SER A 56 -11.64 -0.46 -1.14
C SER A 56 -12.62 -1.34 -1.91
N GLY A 57 -12.35 -2.64 -1.92
CA GLY A 57 -13.12 -3.63 -2.67
C GLY A 57 -12.67 -3.85 -4.12
N LEU A 58 -11.74 -3.04 -4.65
CA LEU A 58 -11.15 -3.24 -5.99
C LEU A 58 -10.08 -4.35 -6.01
N ASN A 59 -10.43 -5.50 -5.44
CA ASN A 59 -9.52 -6.62 -5.22
C ASN A 59 -9.05 -7.27 -6.53
N ASN A 60 -9.72 -7.04 -7.66
CA ASN A 60 -9.36 -7.61 -8.96
C ASN A 60 -8.65 -6.60 -9.88
N LEU A 61 -8.36 -5.39 -9.40
CA LEU A 61 -7.79 -4.33 -10.23
C LEU A 61 -6.37 -4.68 -10.66
N GLU A 62 -6.14 -4.72 -11.98
CA GLU A 62 -4.86 -5.06 -12.59
C GLU A 62 -4.12 -3.81 -13.09
N GLU A 63 -4.86 -2.77 -13.50
CA GLU A 63 -4.30 -1.54 -14.04
C GLU A 63 -5.04 -0.30 -13.51
N LEU A 64 -4.25 0.65 -13.01
CA LEU A 64 -4.73 1.93 -12.51
C LEU A 64 -3.94 3.08 -13.17
N ASP A 65 -4.65 3.96 -13.88
CA ASP A 65 -4.08 5.17 -14.43
C ASP A 65 -4.48 6.41 -13.61
N LEU A 66 -3.51 6.96 -12.88
CA LEU A 66 -3.62 8.22 -12.12
C LEU A 66 -2.79 9.34 -12.75
N SER A 67 -2.29 9.17 -13.96
CA SER A 67 -1.42 10.14 -14.60
C SER A 67 -2.14 11.44 -14.97
N ASN A 68 -1.38 12.53 -15.11
CA ASN A 68 -1.90 13.86 -15.41
C ASN A 68 -2.98 14.33 -14.42
N ASN A 69 -2.68 14.20 -13.12
CA ASN A 69 -3.53 14.67 -12.03
C ASN A 69 -2.77 15.71 -11.19
N SER A 70 -3.27 16.04 -10.02
CA SER A 70 -2.70 17.05 -9.11
C SER A 70 -2.24 16.44 -7.79
N LEU A 71 -1.87 15.15 -7.81
CA LEU A 71 -1.40 14.42 -6.64
C LEU A 71 0.00 14.87 -6.25
N GLN A 72 0.17 15.21 -4.97
CA GLN A 72 1.48 15.53 -4.40
C GLN A 72 2.06 14.35 -3.61
N ASN A 73 1.21 13.47 -3.09
CA ASN A 73 1.56 12.22 -2.42
C ASN A 73 0.33 11.29 -2.49
N LEU A 74 0.45 10.08 -1.93
CA LEU A 74 -0.69 9.24 -1.58
C LEU A 74 -0.65 8.98 -0.07
N GLU A 75 -1.80 9.07 0.58
CA GLU A 75 -1.93 8.75 2.00
C GLU A 75 -1.74 7.25 2.26
N TYR A 76 -1.32 6.92 3.47
CA TYR A 76 -1.22 5.54 3.91
C TYR A 76 -2.57 4.82 3.76
N GLY A 77 -2.54 3.63 3.16
CA GLY A 77 -3.72 2.78 2.96
C GLY A 77 -4.37 2.91 1.58
N VAL A 78 -4.10 3.98 0.81
CA VAL A 78 -4.74 4.20 -0.49
C VAL A 78 -4.59 3.01 -1.44
N LEU A 79 -3.44 2.32 -1.43
CA LEU A 79 -3.16 1.21 -2.34
C LEU A 79 -3.26 -0.18 -1.67
N GLU A 80 -3.75 -0.26 -0.43
CA GLU A 80 -3.63 -1.48 0.39
C GLU A 80 -4.48 -2.66 -0.12
N ASP A 81 -5.67 -2.38 -0.67
CA ASP A 81 -6.60 -3.40 -1.18
C ASP A 81 -6.29 -3.81 -2.63
N LEU A 82 -5.27 -3.21 -3.27
CA LEU A 82 -4.94 -3.43 -4.68
C LEU A 82 -4.01 -4.65 -4.88
N TYR A 83 -4.40 -5.80 -4.36
CA TYR A 83 -3.55 -7.01 -4.27
C TYR A 83 -3.06 -7.56 -5.62
N PHE A 84 -3.83 -7.33 -6.69
CA PHE A 84 -3.54 -7.86 -8.03
C PHE A 84 -3.06 -6.80 -9.02
N LEU A 85 -2.73 -5.60 -8.52
CA LEU A 85 -2.25 -4.51 -9.36
C LEU A 85 -0.95 -4.93 -10.06
N LYS A 86 -0.89 -4.68 -11.37
CA LYS A 86 0.28 -4.97 -12.21
C LYS A 86 0.87 -3.69 -12.79
N ILE A 87 0.02 -2.70 -13.07
CA ILE A 87 0.42 -1.48 -13.76
C ILE A 87 -0.15 -0.26 -13.03
N LEU A 88 0.73 0.67 -12.68
CA LEU A 88 0.37 1.93 -12.02
C LEU A 88 0.99 3.13 -12.75
N TRP A 89 0.16 3.95 -13.39
CA TRP A 89 0.61 5.13 -14.10
C TRP A 89 0.53 6.37 -13.21
N LEU A 90 1.69 7.02 -12.96
CA LEU A 90 1.81 8.16 -12.03
C LEU A 90 2.44 9.40 -12.68
N ARG A 91 2.70 9.37 -14.00
CA ARG A 91 3.33 10.48 -14.73
C ARG A 91 2.49 11.75 -14.62
N GLU A 92 3.15 12.89 -14.80
CA GLU A 92 2.48 14.20 -14.83
C GLU A 92 1.66 14.50 -13.56
N ASN A 93 2.19 14.11 -12.40
CA ASN A 93 1.69 14.56 -11.11
C ASN A 93 2.76 15.43 -10.42
N PRO A 94 2.36 16.47 -9.66
CA PRO A 94 3.28 17.34 -8.94
C PRO A 94 3.81 16.69 -7.66
N TRP A 95 4.46 15.52 -7.76
CA TRP A 95 4.94 14.77 -6.59
C TRP A 95 5.83 15.66 -5.70
N ARG A 96 5.44 15.76 -4.43
CA ARG A 96 6.15 16.48 -3.39
C ARG A 96 7.07 15.52 -2.68
N CYS A 97 8.36 15.78 -2.78
CA CYS A 97 9.39 15.02 -2.08
C CYS A 97 9.62 15.61 -0.69
N ASP A 98 8.74 15.21 0.23
CA ASP A 98 8.83 15.41 1.68
C ASP A 98 8.60 14.06 2.39
N TYR A 99 8.32 14.06 3.69
CA TYR A 99 8.06 12.82 4.44
C TYR A 99 6.85 12.02 3.92
N ASN A 100 5.84 12.66 3.34
CA ASN A 100 4.59 12.00 2.93
C ASN A 100 4.77 11.12 1.70
N ILE A 101 5.80 11.35 0.88
CA ILE A 101 6.06 10.52 -0.32
C ILE A 101 6.58 9.11 0.04
N HIS A 102 7.03 8.92 1.28
CA HIS A 102 7.66 7.68 1.72
C HIS A 102 6.73 6.48 1.60
N TYR A 103 5.44 6.64 1.92
CA TYR A 103 4.45 5.56 1.79
C TYR A 103 4.41 5.00 0.36
N LEU A 104 4.19 5.87 -0.63
CA LEU A 104 4.09 5.48 -2.03
C LEU A 104 5.37 4.77 -2.50
N PHE A 105 6.53 5.30 -2.13
CA PHE A 105 7.80 4.68 -2.48
C PHE A 105 7.98 3.30 -1.83
N TYR A 106 7.70 3.17 -0.53
CA TYR A 106 7.85 1.90 0.18
C TYR A 106 6.84 0.85 -0.27
N TRP A 107 5.60 1.25 -0.54
CA TRP A 107 4.60 0.35 -1.11
C TRP A 107 5.11 -0.24 -2.42
N LEU A 108 5.61 0.58 -3.35
CA LEU A 108 6.19 0.12 -4.62
C LEU A 108 7.44 -0.75 -4.45
N LYS A 109 8.21 -0.55 -3.37
CA LYS A 109 9.37 -1.39 -3.06
C LYS A 109 8.99 -2.79 -2.61
N HIS A 110 7.89 -2.93 -1.86
CA HIS A 110 7.39 -4.23 -1.42
C HIS A 110 6.59 -4.94 -2.51
N HIS A 111 6.01 -4.18 -3.45
CA HIS A 111 5.23 -4.70 -4.57
C HIS A 111 6.07 -4.72 -5.87
N TYR A 112 7.16 -5.49 -5.88
CA TYR A 112 8.13 -5.52 -6.98
C TYR A 112 7.56 -5.99 -8.33
N ASN A 113 6.40 -6.67 -8.34
CA ASN A 113 5.69 -7.08 -9.55
C ASN A 113 4.87 -5.94 -10.18
N VAL A 114 4.70 -4.80 -9.49
CA VAL A 114 3.97 -3.65 -10.01
C VAL A 114 4.90 -2.83 -10.89
N HIS A 115 4.59 -2.76 -12.18
CA HIS A 115 5.22 -1.84 -13.10
C HIS A 115 4.64 -0.44 -12.90
N TYR A 116 5.51 0.54 -12.62
CA TYR A 116 5.09 1.93 -12.43
C TYR A 116 5.93 2.89 -13.25
N SER A 117 5.43 4.11 -13.43
CA SER A 117 6.16 5.19 -14.09
C SER A 117 5.79 6.57 -13.54
N GLY A 118 6.69 7.55 -13.62
CA GLY A 118 6.36 8.94 -13.34
C GLY A 118 6.61 9.45 -11.92
N LEU A 119 7.43 8.75 -11.13
CA LEU A 119 7.85 9.18 -9.79
C LEU A 119 9.09 10.08 -9.84
N GLU A 120 8.87 11.31 -10.31
CA GLU A 120 9.83 12.40 -10.30
C GLU A 120 9.32 13.53 -9.40
N CYS A 121 10.18 13.99 -8.48
CA CYS A 121 9.91 15.12 -7.60
C CYS A 121 9.68 16.39 -8.43
N LYS A 122 8.55 17.07 -8.22
CA LYS A 122 8.28 18.40 -8.79
C LYS A 122 8.47 19.53 -7.78
N VAL A 123 8.33 19.23 -6.49
CA VAL A 123 8.54 20.16 -5.37
C VAL A 123 9.13 19.41 -4.17
N PRO A 124 9.83 20.08 -3.23
CA PRO A 124 10.34 21.46 -3.31
C PRO A 124 11.40 21.64 -4.41
N GLU A 125 11.80 22.88 -4.70
CA GLU A 125 12.75 23.20 -5.78
C GLU A 125 14.11 22.50 -5.59
N GLU A 126 14.53 22.26 -4.34
CA GLU A 126 15.75 21.54 -3.99
C GLU A 126 15.82 20.13 -4.61
N TYR A 127 14.69 19.42 -4.65
CA TYR A 127 14.62 18.04 -5.15
C TYR A 127 13.98 17.95 -6.53
N LYS A 128 13.63 19.06 -7.16
CA LYS A 128 12.94 19.06 -8.44
C LYS A 128 13.76 18.33 -9.51
N GLY A 129 13.09 17.45 -10.25
CA GLY A 129 13.71 16.59 -11.26
C GLY A 129 14.43 15.37 -10.69
N TRP A 130 14.54 15.23 -9.36
CA TRP A 130 15.05 14.00 -8.78
C TRP A 130 14.01 12.90 -8.91
N SER A 131 14.46 11.66 -9.11
CA SER A 131 13.55 10.54 -8.89
C SER A 131 13.21 10.46 -7.40
N VAL A 132 11.96 10.09 -7.08
CA VAL A 132 11.53 9.91 -5.67
C VAL A 132 12.45 8.93 -4.95
N GLY A 133 12.89 7.86 -5.63
CA GLY A 133 13.82 6.91 -5.04
C GLY A 133 15.23 7.45 -4.80
N LYS A 134 15.67 8.52 -5.48
CA LYS A 134 16.90 9.23 -5.15
C LYS A 134 16.70 10.03 -3.86
N TYR A 135 15.61 10.80 -3.77
CA TYR A 135 15.26 11.57 -2.57
C TYR A 135 15.12 10.68 -1.32
N VAL A 136 14.40 9.56 -1.40
CA VAL A 136 14.24 8.68 -0.22
C VAL A 136 15.58 8.09 0.25
N ARG A 137 16.53 7.84 -0.68
CA ARG A 137 17.85 7.31 -0.33
C ARG A 137 18.78 8.37 0.28
N SER A 138 18.65 9.64 -0.11
CA SER A 138 19.52 10.69 0.45
C SER A 138 19.35 10.85 1.96
N TYR A 139 18.17 10.53 2.51
CA TYR A 139 17.95 10.49 3.96
C TYR A 139 18.87 9.51 4.70
N TYR A 140 19.29 8.43 4.02
CA TYR A 140 20.19 7.42 4.58
C TYR A 140 21.67 7.70 4.24
N GLU A 141 21.96 8.52 3.24
CA GLU A 141 23.33 8.92 2.87
C GLU A 141 23.94 9.88 3.90
N GLU A 142 23.11 10.61 4.65
CA GLU A 142 23.56 11.42 5.79
C GLU A 142 23.90 10.60 7.04
N CYS A 143 23.62 9.28 7.06
CA CYS A 143 24.07 8.40 8.13
C CYS A 143 25.54 8.04 7.89
N PRO A 144 26.49 8.52 8.72
CA PRO A 144 27.89 8.18 8.53
C PRO A 144 28.03 6.67 8.69
N LYS A 145 28.50 5.97 7.65
CA LYS A 145 28.82 4.53 7.74
C LYS A 145 29.81 4.23 8.87
N ASP A 146 30.58 5.24 9.28
CA ASP A 146 31.56 5.20 10.36
C ASP A 146 30.98 5.47 11.76
N LYS A 147 29.67 5.75 11.85
CA LYS A 147 28.92 5.96 13.11
C LYS A 147 27.71 5.03 13.22
N LEU A 148 27.82 3.82 12.68
CA LEU A 148 26.99 2.75 13.23
C LEU A 148 27.39 2.63 14.70
N PRO A 149 26.45 2.65 15.67
CA PRO A 149 26.81 2.29 17.03
C PRO A 149 27.47 0.91 16.97
N ILE A 150 28.62 0.79 17.64
CA ILE A 150 29.18 -0.53 17.93
C ILE A 150 28.13 -1.19 18.80
N TYR A 151 27.25 -1.98 18.18
CA TYR A 151 26.41 -2.90 18.92
C TYR A 151 27.38 -3.81 19.67
N PRO A 152 27.27 -3.91 21.00
CA PRO A 152 28.01 -4.92 21.72
C PRO A 152 27.72 -6.27 21.04
N GLU A 153 28.75 -7.05 20.73
CA GLU A 153 28.62 -8.44 20.25
C GLU A 153 27.88 -9.35 21.26
N THR A 154 27.38 -8.79 22.37
CA THR A 154 26.58 -9.45 23.40
C THR A 154 25.08 -9.15 23.29
N PHE A 155 24.60 -8.57 22.18
CA PHE A 155 23.16 -8.57 21.86
C PHE A 155 22.78 -9.83 21.05
N ASP A 156 23.44 -10.95 21.34
CA ASP A 156 22.87 -12.28 21.22
C ASP A 156 22.78 -12.84 22.63
N LEU A 157 21.63 -13.44 22.94
CA LEU A 157 21.13 -13.93 24.24
C LEU A 157 20.12 -13.00 24.94
N ASP A 158 19.00 -12.73 24.27
CA ASP A 158 17.73 -12.58 24.96
C ASP A 158 17.50 -13.84 25.82
N LYS A 159 17.74 -13.73 27.13
CA LYS A 159 17.39 -14.75 28.13
C LYS A 159 15.88 -14.95 28.28
N GLU A 160 15.07 -14.21 27.52
CA GLU A 160 13.60 -14.32 27.50
C GLU A 160 13.11 -15.46 26.59
N ASP A 161 13.90 -15.87 25.58
CA ASP A 161 13.50 -16.94 24.65
C ASP A 161 13.61 -18.34 25.28
N GLU A 162 14.57 -18.57 26.20
CA GLU A 162 14.65 -19.82 26.97
C GLU A 162 13.52 -19.95 28.01
N GLU A 163 12.96 -18.84 28.47
CA GLU A 163 11.87 -18.84 29.45
C GLU A 163 10.52 -19.12 28.80
N TRP A 164 10.30 -18.63 27.58
CA TRP A 164 9.14 -18.95 26.75
C TRP A 164 9.09 -20.42 26.32
N GLU A 165 10.20 -21.03 25.88
CA GLU A 165 10.22 -22.45 25.49
C GLU A 165 10.09 -23.41 26.69
N ARG A 166 10.60 -23.07 27.88
CA ARG A 166 10.34 -23.83 29.12
C ARG A 166 8.87 -23.81 29.54
N HIS A 167 8.18 -22.67 29.36
CA HIS A 167 6.74 -22.56 29.65
C HIS A 167 5.88 -23.29 28.61
N LYS A 168 6.35 -23.39 27.36
CA LYS A 168 5.70 -24.16 26.30
C LYS A 168 5.73 -25.66 26.58
N GLU A 169 6.88 -26.23 26.97
CA GLU A 169 7.00 -27.66 27.29
C GLU A 169 6.20 -28.07 28.56
N GLN A 170 6.08 -27.19 29.56
CA GLN A 170 5.25 -27.46 30.75
C GLN A 170 3.73 -27.40 30.45
N SER A 171 3.30 -26.54 29.52
CA SER A 171 1.89 -26.44 29.13
C SER A 171 1.39 -27.61 28.26
N VAL A 172 2.31 -28.32 27.59
CA VAL A 172 1.99 -29.51 26.78
C VAL A 172 1.84 -30.78 27.63
N GLN A 173 2.44 -30.85 28.83
CA GLN A 173 2.31 -32.03 29.72
C GLN A 173 1.04 -32.05 30.60
N THR A 174 0.21 -30.99 30.61
CA THR A 174 -0.96 -30.91 31.52
C THR A 174 -2.34 -31.05 30.86
N VAL A 175 -2.43 -31.39 29.57
CA VAL A 175 -3.72 -31.86 28.99
C VAL A 175 -3.88 -33.36 29.26
N LYS A 176 -4.39 -33.71 30.45
CA LYS A 176 -4.96 -35.05 30.69
C LYS A 176 -6.14 -35.27 29.74
N LYS A 177 -5.96 -36.15 28.75
CA LYS A 177 -7.05 -36.84 28.04
C LYS A 177 -8.02 -37.42 29.08
N HIS A 178 -9.17 -36.79 29.26
CA HIS A 178 -10.33 -37.47 29.83
C HIS A 178 -10.97 -38.25 28.68
N GLY A 179 -10.56 -39.52 28.53
CA GLY A 179 -11.25 -40.45 27.66
C GLY A 179 -12.62 -40.77 28.25
N VAL A 180 -13.68 -40.50 27.51
CA VAL A 180 -15.03 -40.95 27.84
C VAL A 180 -15.14 -42.41 27.40
N ILE A 181 -15.33 -43.33 28.35
CA ILE A 181 -15.67 -44.72 28.06
C ILE A 181 -17.19 -44.79 27.91
N VAL A 182 -17.66 -45.17 26.72
CA VAL A 182 -19.08 -45.44 26.46
C VAL A 182 -19.33 -46.94 26.63
N THR A 183 -20.08 -47.31 27.67
CA THR A 183 -20.53 -48.69 27.88
C THR A 183 -21.90 -48.86 27.20
N VAL A 184 -21.97 -49.70 26.17
CA VAL A 184 -23.23 -50.16 25.60
C VAL A 184 -23.74 -51.31 26.47
N ILE A 185 -24.86 -51.07 27.17
CA ILE A 185 -25.60 -52.12 27.88
C ILE A 185 -26.70 -52.57 26.93
N GLY A 186 -26.79 -53.89 26.70
CA GLY A 186 -27.53 -54.53 25.62
C GLY A 186 -29.04 -54.39 25.63
#